data_AF-R9MNH2-F1
#
_entry.id   AF-R9MNH2-F1
#
_cell.length_a   1.000
_cell.length_b   1.000
_cell.length_c   1.000
_cell.angle_alpha   90.00
_cell.angle_beta   90.00
_cell.angle_gamma   90.00
#
_symmetry.space_group_name_H-M   'P 1'
#
loop_
_entity.id
_entity.type
_entity.pdbx_description
1 polymer ?
#
loop_
_entity_poly.entity_id
_entity_poly.type
_entity_poly.pdbx_seq_one_letter_code
_entity_poly.pdbx_strand_id
1 'polypeptide(L)'
;MPRSAKDIQLIELKDTISKLNELILSQTGTMDSLQKTIEDLRRELGNKQAEVDYLKAKLFGSSSEKLKAPFPGQMNLFAEELPDDRTLKIIEPEIIDVAAHKRERKPKATYEEMFEHLPCREVLLDSL
;
A
#
# COMPACT_ATOMS: atom_id res chain seq x y z
N MET A 1 37.26 20.46 -67.77
CA MET A 1 37.35 18.98 -67.79
C MET A 1 35.97 18.42 -67.50
N PRO A 2 35.37 17.60 -68.38
CA PRO A 2 34.13 16.90 -68.04
C PRO A 2 34.41 15.90 -66.91
N ARG A 3 33.55 15.88 -65.87
CA ARG A 3 33.65 14.88 -64.79
C ARG A 3 33.38 13.49 -65.37
N SER A 4 34.20 12.51 -65.01
CA SER A 4 33.98 11.13 -65.43
C SER A 4 32.71 10.59 -64.77
N ALA A 5 32.02 9.64 -65.41
CA ALA A 5 30.86 8.97 -64.81
C ALA A 5 31.17 8.37 -63.43
N LYS A 6 32.42 7.90 -63.23
CA LYS A 6 32.92 7.42 -61.93
C LYS A 6 32.99 8.52 -60.87
N ASP A 7 33.36 9.74 -61.26
CA ASP A 7 33.45 10.88 -60.33
C ASP A 7 32.06 11.32 -59.87
N ILE A 8 31.07 11.25 -60.76
CA ILE A 8 29.66 11.54 -60.44
C ILE A 8 29.14 10.49 -59.45
N GLN A 9 29.35 9.21 -59.73
CA GLN A 9 28.94 8.12 -58.85
C GLN A 9 29.60 8.23 -57.45
N LEU A 10 30.88 8.63 -57.39
CA LEU A 10 31.57 8.81 -56.12
C LEU A 10 30.95 9.94 -55.29
N ILE A 11 30.53 11.03 -55.93
CA ILE A 11 29.85 12.16 -55.26
C ILE A 11 28.49 11.71 -54.74
N GLU A 12 27.69 11.01 -55.55
CA GLU A 12 26.37 10.51 -55.13
C GLU A 12 26.46 9.54 -53.94
N LEU A 13 27.46 8.66 -53.94
CA LEU A 13 27.73 7.76 -52.81
C LEU A 13 28.10 8.55 -51.55
N LYS A 14 28.96 9.57 -51.69
CA LYS A 14 29.32 10.45 -50.57
C LYS A 14 28.11 11.20 -50.01
N ASP A 15 27.24 11.72 -50.88
CA ASP A 15 26.03 12.42 -50.48
C ASP A 15 25.05 11.48 -49.77
N THR A 16 24.93 10.23 -50.26
CA THR A 16 24.11 9.20 -49.63
C THR A 16 24.64 8.84 -48.24
N ILE A 17 25.95 8.65 -48.08
CA ILE A 17 26.59 8.39 -46.78
C ILE A 17 26.34 9.55 -45.81
N SER A 18 26.43 10.80 -46.29
CA SER A 18 26.19 11.98 -45.46
C SER A 18 24.75 12.01 -44.94
N LYS A 19 23.76 11.75 -45.81
CA LYS A 19 22.34 11.66 -45.43
C LYS A 19 22.07 10.52 -44.45
N LEU A 20 22.71 9.36 -44.65
CA LEU A 20 22.58 8.22 -43.73
C LEU A 20 23.15 8.55 -42.36
N ASN A 21 24.28 9.24 -42.28
CA ASN A 21 24.87 9.66 -41.00
C ASN A 21 23.97 10.67 -40.27
N GLU A 22 23.41 11.66 -40.98
CA GLU A 22 22.44 12.60 -40.40
C GLU A 22 21.19 11.88 -39.86
N LEU A 23 20.67 10.91 -40.62
CA LEU A 23 19.53 10.10 -40.20
C LEU A 23 19.85 9.29 -38.95
N ILE A 24 21.03 8.65 -38.90
CA ILE A 24 21.48 7.90 -37.72
C ILE A 24 21.58 8.81 -36.50
N LEU A 25 22.17 10.00 -36.63
CA LEU A 25 22.26 10.96 -35.53
C LEU A 25 20.88 11.39 -35.02
N SER A 26 19.96 11.67 -35.92
CA SER A 26 18.58 12.02 -35.57
C SER A 26 17.88 10.85 -34.85
N GLN A 27 18.01 9.63 -35.38
CA GLN A 27 17.41 8.43 -34.78
C GLN A 27 17.98 8.14 -33.40
N THR A 28 19.30 8.23 -33.22
CA THR A 28 19.94 8.04 -31.90
C THR A 28 19.42 9.07 -30.90
N GLY A 29 19.33 10.35 -31.29
CA GLY A 29 18.76 11.39 -30.42
C GLY A 29 17.31 11.12 -30.01
N THR A 30 16.49 10.63 -30.95
CA THR A 30 15.11 10.21 -30.61
C THR A 30 15.10 9.00 -29.66
N MET A 31 15.99 8.03 -29.87
CA MET A 31 16.10 6.85 -29.01
C MET A 31 16.47 7.23 -27.58
N ASP A 32 17.44 8.14 -27.40
CA ASP A 32 17.85 8.61 -26.07
C ASP A 32 16.70 9.33 -25.35
N SER A 33 15.94 10.16 -26.06
CA SER A 33 14.77 10.84 -25.49
C SER A 33 13.65 9.88 -25.07
N LEU A 34 13.42 8.82 -25.87
CA LEU A 34 12.45 7.77 -25.56
C LEU A 34 12.91 6.93 -24.37
N GLN A 35 14.20 6.62 -24.27
CA GLN A 35 14.75 5.90 -23.11
C GLN A 35 14.55 6.70 -21.82
N LYS A 36 14.87 8.01 -21.85
CA LYS A 36 14.67 8.88 -20.70
C LYS A 36 13.21 8.94 -20.25
N THR A 37 12.27 9.07 -21.18
CA THR A 37 10.83 9.08 -20.86
C THR A 37 10.36 7.73 -20.29
N ILE A 38 10.88 6.61 -20.80
CA ILE A 38 10.60 5.28 -20.23
C ILE A 38 11.12 5.17 -18.79
N GLU A 39 12.33 5.66 -18.51
CA GLU A 39 12.89 5.66 -17.15
C GLU A 39 12.06 6.50 -16.18
N ASP A 40 11.66 7.71 -16.60
CA ASP A 40 10.81 8.59 -15.80
C ASP A 40 9.46 7.94 -15.49
N LEU A 41 8.81 7.31 -16.48
CA LEU A 41 7.54 6.59 -16.30
C LEU A 41 7.69 5.37 -15.38
N ARG A 42 8.78 4.60 -15.51
CA ARG A 42 9.05 3.45 -14.63
C ARG A 42 9.21 3.89 -13.18
N ARG A 43 9.90 5.02 -12.94
CA ARG A 43 10.05 5.59 -11.60
C ARG A 43 8.70 6.04 -11.03
N GLU A 44 7.88 6.71 -11.83
CA GLU A 44 6.55 7.15 -11.39
C GLU A 44 5.65 5.96 -11.06
N LEU A 45 5.65 4.91 -11.90
CA LEU A 45 4.92 3.67 -11.64
C LEU A 45 5.37 3.03 -10.33
N GLY A 46 6.67 2.94 -10.09
CA GLY A 46 7.22 2.41 -8.83
C GLY A 46 6.75 3.21 -7.60
N ASN A 47 6.77 4.54 -7.68
CA ASN A 47 6.27 5.41 -6.61
C ASN A 47 4.77 5.19 -6.35
N LYS A 48 3.97 5.09 -7.42
CA LYS A 48 2.52 4.84 -7.30
C LYS A 48 2.21 3.46 -6.74
N GLN A 49 2.98 2.45 -7.10
CA GLN A 49 2.86 1.12 -6.52
C GLN A 49 3.15 1.15 -5.00
N ALA A 50 4.20 1.84 -4.58
CA ALA A 50 4.53 2.00 -3.16
C ALA A 50 3.44 2.77 -2.38
N GLU A 51 2.84 3.80 -2.98
CA GLU A 51 1.70 4.54 -2.39
C GLU A 51 0.49 3.63 -2.19
N VAL A 52 0.16 2.82 -3.21
CA VAL A 52 -0.92 1.83 -3.13
C VAL A 52 -0.66 0.79 -2.04
N ASP A 53 0.57 0.26 -1.97
CA ASP A 53 0.93 -0.75 -0.99
C ASP A 53 0.89 -0.19 0.44
N TYR A 54 1.35 1.04 0.63
CA TYR A 54 1.23 1.76 1.90
C TYR A 54 -0.24 1.93 2.32
N LEU A 55 -1.10 2.41 1.43
CA LEU A 55 -2.52 2.61 1.72
C LEU A 55 -3.23 1.28 1.99
N LYS A 56 -2.90 0.22 1.25
CA LYS A 56 -3.41 -1.13 1.50
C LYS A 56 -3.00 -1.63 2.87
N ALA A 57 -1.73 -1.51 3.24
CA ALA A 57 -1.25 -1.90 4.56
C ALA A 57 -1.90 -1.06 5.69
N LYS A 58 -2.18 0.21 5.44
CA LYS A 58 -2.79 1.11 6.44
C LYS A 58 -4.28 0.83 6.65
N LEU A 59 -5.03 0.56 5.57
CA LEU A 59 -6.49 0.38 5.61
C LEU A 59 -6.91 -1.07 5.84
N PHE A 60 -6.15 -2.02 5.29
CA PHE A 60 -6.47 -3.44 5.29
C PHE A 60 -5.38 -4.31 5.93
N GLY A 61 -4.27 -3.72 6.39
CA GLY A 61 -3.30 -4.44 7.22
C GLY A 61 -3.94 -4.86 8.53
N SER A 62 -3.36 -5.88 9.18
CA SER A 62 -3.84 -6.32 10.48
C SER A 62 -3.89 -5.13 11.43
N SER A 63 -5.11 -4.71 11.81
CA SER A 63 -5.30 -3.71 12.85
C SER A 63 -4.42 -4.08 14.04
N SER A 64 -3.76 -3.10 14.65
CA SER A 64 -2.98 -3.26 15.88
C SER A 64 -3.77 -3.89 17.04
N GLU A 65 -5.08 -4.08 16.86
CA GLU A 65 -5.95 -4.87 17.75
C GLU A 65 -5.65 -6.37 17.72
N LYS A 66 -4.91 -6.89 16.73
CA LYS A 66 -4.36 -8.25 16.80
C LYS A 66 -3.19 -8.23 17.78
N LEU A 67 -3.47 -8.54 19.05
CA LEU A 67 -2.49 -8.85 20.08
C LEU A 67 -1.50 -9.89 19.53
N LYS A 68 -0.27 -9.46 19.21
CA LYS A 68 0.81 -10.35 18.72
C LYS A 68 1.28 -11.35 19.77
N ALA A 69 1.00 -11.09 21.05
CA ALA A 69 1.31 -11.97 22.14
C ALA A 69 0.00 -12.52 22.73
N PRO A 70 -0.16 -13.86 22.85
CA PRO A 70 -1.22 -14.44 23.63
C PRO A 70 -1.09 -13.94 25.07
N PHE A 71 -2.13 -13.28 25.59
CA PHE A 71 -2.18 -13.03 27.02
C PHE A 71 -2.44 -14.38 27.72
N PRO A 72 -1.68 -14.75 28.76
CA PRO A 72 -1.91 -16.02 29.45
C PRO A 72 -3.37 -16.11 29.93
N GLY A 73 -4.08 -17.14 29.48
CA GLY A 73 -5.50 -17.37 29.80
C GLY A 73 -6.52 -16.79 28.80
N GLN A 74 -6.09 -16.08 27.75
CA GLN A 74 -6.99 -15.54 26.72
C GLN A 74 -7.08 -16.48 25.51
N MET A 75 -8.30 -16.93 25.18
CA MET A 75 -8.58 -17.73 23.99
C MET A 75 -8.51 -16.86 22.73
N ASN A 76 -7.69 -17.24 21.74
CA ASN A 76 -7.55 -16.50 20.50
C ASN A 76 -8.49 -17.08 19.43
N LEU A 77 -9.54 -16.35 19.08
CA LEU A 77 -10.56 -16.76 18.10
C LEU A 77 -10.11 -16.60 16.63
N PHE A 78 -8.98 -15.94 16.39
CA PHE A 78 -8.49 -15.59 15.05
C PHE A 78 -7.05 -16.06 14.81
N ALA A 79 -6.52 -16.94 15.65
CA ALA A 79 -5.30 -17.66 15.32
C ALA A 79 -5.68 -18.66 14.21
N GLU A 80 -5.25 -18.41 12.98
CA GLU A 80 -5.22 -19.46 11.96
C GLU A 80 -4.42 -20.62 12.54
N GLU A 81 -5.09 -21.76 12.74
CA GLU A 81 -4.53 -22.99 13.28
C GLU A 81 -3.36 -23.45 12.39
N LEU A 82 -2.15 -23.03 12.73
CA LEU A 82 -0.96 -23.84 12.47
C LEU A 82 -0.94 -24.93 13.53
N PRO A 83 -0.73 -26.22 13.16
CA PRO A 83 -0.69 -27.30 14.13
C PRO A 83 0.50 -27.05 15.08
N ASP A 84 0.19 -26.67 16.31
CA ASP A 84 1.17 -26.41 17.36
C ASP A 84 1.66 -27.75 17.90
N ASP A 85 2.70 -28.28 17.25
CA ASP A 85 3.37 -29.53 17.62
C ASP A 85 4.32 -29.33 18.81
N ARG A 86 3.79 -28.71 19.88
CA ARG A 86 4.52 -28.46 21.12
C ARG A 86 3.66 -28.81 22.31
N THR A 87 3.78 -30.05 22.75
CA THR A 87 3.33 -30.49 24.08
C THR A 87 3.93 -29.55 25.15
N LEU A 88 3.10 -28.65 25.68
CA LEU A 88 3.47 -27.76 26.78
C LEU A 88 3.60 -28.61 28.05
N LYS A 89 4.80 -28.63 28.65
CA LYS A 89 5.00 -29.23 29.98
C LYS A 89 4.14 -28.47 30.98
N ILE A 90 3.22 -29.18 31.60
CA ILE A 90 2.35 -28.69 32.67
C ILE A 90 3.26 -28.34 33.86
N ILE A 91 3.38 -27.05 34.17
CA ILE A 91 3.94 -26.58 35.44
C ILE A 91 2.76 -26.47 36.40
N GLU A 92 2.84 -27.13 37.55
CA GLU A 92 1.80 -27.08 38.57
C GLU A 92 1.64 -25.63 39.07
N PRO A 93 0.42 -25.06 39.02
CA PRO A 93 0.19 -23.71 39.50
C PRO A 93 0.25 -23.67 41.03
N GLU A 94 1.15 -22.85 41.57
CA GLU A 94 1.15 -22.47 42.98
C GLU A 94 -0.11 -21.63 43.25
N ILE A 95 -1.02 -22.15 44.07
CA ILE A 95 -2.31 -21.52 44.35
C ILE A 95 -2.09 -20.37 45.33
N ILE A 96 -2.09 -19.14 44.81
CA ILE A 96 -2.16 -17.93 45.62
C ILE A 96 -3.63 -17.52 45.69
N ASP A 97 -4.22 -17.56 46.89
CA ASP A 97 -5.58 -17.09 47.13
C ASP A 97 -5.62 -15.56 47.04
N VAL A 98 -5.88 -15.05 45.83
CA VAL A 98 -6.12 -13.63 45.62
C VAL A 98 -7.55 -13.31 46.03
N ALA A 99 -7.71 -12.48 47.08
CA ALA A 99 -9.02 -11.95 47.47
C ALA A 99 -9.65 -11.17 46.31
N ALA A 100 -10.66 -11.79 45.68
CA ALA A 100 -11.38 -11.21 44.55
C ALA A 100 -11.95 -9.84 44.93
N HIS A 101 -11.57 -8.80 44.19
CA HIS A 101 -12.16 -7.49 44.36
C HIS A 101 -13.61 -7.53 43.86
N LYS A 102 -14.58 -7.65 44.77
CA LYS A 102 -16.02 -7.54 44.48
C LYS A 102 -16.39 -6.09 44.19
N ARG A 103 -15.93 -5.55 43.07
CA ARG A 103 -16.43 -4.27 42.57
C ARG A 103 -17.59 -4.57 41.62
N GLU A 104 -18.80 -4.37 42.12
CA GLU A 104 -19.98 -4.39 41.27
C GLU A 104 -19.87 -3.24 40.26
N ARG A 105 -20.01 -3.56 38.98
CA ARG A 105 -20.02 -2.55 37.93
C ARG A 105 -21.28 -1.70 38.10
N LYS A 106 -21.13 -0.38 38.09
CA LYS A 106 -22.30 0.51 37.99
C LYS A 106 -23.07 0.16 36.72
N PRO A 107 -24.41 0.05 36.77
CA PRO A 107 -25.21 -0.12 35.57
C PRO A 107 -24.97 1.06 34.62
N LYS A 108 -25.04 0.80 33.32
CA LYS A 108 -24.97 1.88 32.33
C LYS A 108 -26.21 2.76 32.49
N ALA A 109 -26.02 4.07 32.33
CA ALA A 109 -27.15 5.01 32.32
C ALA A 109 -28.08 4.68 31.15
N THR A 110 -29.38 4.81 31.39
CA THR A 110 -30.41 4.61 30.36
C THR A 110 -30.47 5.85 29.46
N TYR A 111 -30.96 5.72 28.22
CA TYR A 111 -31.11 6.88 27.32
C TYR A 111 -31.90 8.01 27.98
N GLU A 112 -33.01 7.71 28.67
CA GLU A 112 -33.80 8.72 29.38
C GLU A 112 -32.97 9.50 30.41
N GLU A 113 -32.16 8.80 31.21
CA GLU A 113 -31.25 9.41 32.20
C GLU A 113 -30.15 10.26 31.55
N MET A 114 -29.66 9.84 30.37
CA MET A 114 -28.65 10.59 29.62
C MET A 114 -29.20 11.92 29.08
N PHE A 115 -30.49 11.97 28.75
CA PHE A 115 -31.13 13.10 28.08
C PHE A 115 -32.03 13.96 28.99
N GLU A 116 -32.26 13.57 30.24
CA GLU A 116 -33.17 14.25 31.19
C GLU A 116 -32.88 15.75 31.36
N HIS A 117 -31.61 16.15 31.33
CA HIS A 117 -31.20 17.54 31.54
C HIS A 117 -30.83 18.29 30.26
N LEU A 118 -31.06 17.69 29.09
CA LEU A 118 -30.82 18.35 27.81
C LEU A 118 -32.07 19.11 27.33
N PRO A 119 -31.94 20.35 26.83
CA PRO A 119 -33.06 21.08 26.29
C PRO A 119 -33.54 20.41 24.98
N CYS A 120 -34.77 19.90 25.00
CA CYS A 120 -35.41 19.27 23.83
C CYS A 120 -36.36 20.25 23.13
N ARG A 121 -36.39 20.21 21.79
CA ARG A 121 -37.36 20.92 20.95
C ARG A 121 -37.97 19.93 19.97
N GLU A 122 -39.29 19.77 20.04
CA GLU A 122 -40.02 18.99 19.06
C GLU A 122 -40.24 19.81 17.79
N VAL A 123 -40.02 19.19 16.64
CA VAL A 123 -40.23 19.77 15.31
C VAL A 123 -41.00 18.75 14.50
N LEU A 124 -42.08 19.19 13.84
CA LEU A 124 -42.85 18.32 12.96
C LEU A 124 -41.96 17.87 11.80
N LEU A 125 -41.90 16.54 11.61
CA LEU A 125 -41.26 15.94 10.46
C LEU A 125 -42.15 16.20 9.25
N ASP A 126 -41.67 17.02 8.31
CA ASP A 126 -42.30 17.17 7.02
C ASP A 126 -41.90 15.95 6.16
N SER A 127 -42.71 14.89 6.24
CA SER A 127 -42.49 13.68 5.44
C SER A 127 -43.05 13.90 4.03
N LEU A 128 -42.15 14.12 3.07
CA LEU A 128 -42.41 13.96 1.64
C LEU A 128 -41.81 12.63 1.15
#